data_AF-A0AAD2CFC2-F1
#
_entry.id   AF-A0AAD2CFC2-F1
#
_cell.length_a   1.000
_cell.length_b   1.000
_cell.length_c   1.000
_cell.angle_alpha   90.00
_cell.angle_beta   90.00
_cell.angle_gamma   90.00
#
_symmetry.space_group_name_H-M   'P 1'
#
loop_
_entity.id
_entity.type
_entity.pdbx_description
1 polymer ?
#
loop_
_entity_poly.entity_id
_entity_poly.type
_entity_poly.pdbx_seq_one_letter_code
_entity_poly.pdbx_strand_id
1 'polypeptide(L)'
;MMQIKAKFSTDEGMNFIQQYYINQGLKKFGDDGKDAVDKELGQMLLRDCFTSEFVKDMTASERKKAQSAMMLLAEKQFGKTIKGRLVYHGDGEWLSREDTASPTSLHTTTCAIDAHEGRDIMTVDVPNAFIQTYMPEAKEGEDRIYMKITGMMVQILIDMALEYRKYVVLENGKQVIYDMG
;
A
#
# COMPACT_ATOMS: atom_id res chain seq x y z
N MET A 1 13.87 -0.55 -13.13
CA MET A 1 12.88 -1.65 -13.13
C MET A 1 12.26 -1.74 -14.52
N MET A 2 12.45 -2.85 -15.24
CA MET A 2 11.83 -3.05 -16.56
C MET A 2 10.36 -3.39 -16.34
N GLN A 3 9.47 -2.40 -16.49
CA GLN A 3 8.04 -2.68 -16.53
C GLN A 3 7.74 -3.37 -17.86
N ILE A 4 7.51 -4.68 -17.79
CA ILE A 4 6.89 -5.44 -18.88
C ILE A 4 5.56 -4.72 -19.21
N LYS A 5 5.17 -4.68 -20.49
CA LYS A 5 4.01 -3.91 -20.98
C LYS A 5 2.76 -4.76 -21.23
N ALA A 6 2.86 -6.09 -21.07
CA ALA A 6 1.76 -7.02 -21.29
C ALA A 6 1.88 -8.25 -20.37
N LYS A 7 0.73 -8.85 -20.05
CA LYS A 7 0.66 -10.16 -19.40
C LYS A 7 1.27 -11.18 -20.36
N PHE A 8 2.33 -11.85 -19.93
CA PHE A 8 3.04 -12.85 -20.74
C PHE A 8 3.27 -14.10 -19.90
N SER A 9 2.96 -15.25 -20.49
CA SER A 9 3.26 -16.57 -19.96
C SER A 9 4.19 -17.25 -20.95
N THR A 10 5.32 -17.78 -20.48
CA THR A 10 6.17 -18.64 -21.31
C THR A 10 5.73 -20.10 -21.19
N ASP A 11 6.05 -20.90 -22.21
CA ASP A 11 5.89 -22.36 -22.16
C ASP A 11 6.80 -23.01 -21.08
N GLU A 12 7.77 -22.25 -20.56
CA GLU A 12 8.65 -22.62 -19.43
C GLU A 12 8.03 -22.34 -18.04
N GLY A 13 6.75 -21.92 -17.99
CA GLY A 13 6.01 -21.72 -16.74
C GLY A 13 6.23 -20.36 -16.05
N MET A 14 6.98 -19.43 -16.66
CA MET A 14 7.12 -18.08 -16.12
C MET A 14 5.89 -17.24 -16.42
N ASN A 15 5.31 -16.65 -15.37
CA ASN A 15 4.07 -15.90 -15.44
C ASN A 15 4.27 -14.48 -14.89
N PHE A 16 4.17 -13.47 -15.76
CA PHE A 16 4.34 -12.08 -15.37
C PHE A 16 3.00 -11.37 -15.20
N ILE A 17 2.78 -10.78 -14.02
CA ILE A 17 1.60 -9.95 -13.74
C ILE A 17 1.90 -8.51 -14.12
N GLN A 18 1.04 -7.95 -14.95
CA GLN A 18 1.08 -6.53 -15.28
C GLN A 18 0.40 -5.70 -14.19
N GLN A 19 1.10 -4.67 -13.73
CA GLN A 19 0.55 -3.68 -12.80
C GLN A 19 0.38 -2.34 -13.50
N TYR A 20 -0.67 -1.62 -13.12
CA TYR A 20 -1.02 -0.30 -13.66
C TYR A 20 -1.20 0.70 -12.52
N TYR A 21 -0.68 1.92 -12.67
CA TYR A 21 -1.02 3.02 -11.78
C TYR A 21 -2.51 3.36 -11.85
N ILE A 22 -3.08 3.87 -10.77
CA ILE A 22 -4.52 4.17 -10.62
C ILE A 22 -5.18 4.77 -11.87
N ASN A 23 -4.61 5.84 -12.45
CA ASN A 23 -5.20 6.49 -13.63
C ASN A 23 -5.29 5.58 -14.87
N GLN A 24 -4.30 4.70 -15.07
CA GLN A 24 -4.31 3.74 -16.17
C GLN A 24 -5.14 2.49 -15.82
N GLY A 25 -5.06 2.03 -14.57
CA GLY A 25 -5.81 0.89 -14.08
C GLY A 25 -7.31 1.13 -14.12
N LEU A 26 -7.78 2.30 -13.69
CA LEU A 26 -9.20 2.66 -13.77
C LEU A 26 -9.70 2.78 -15.21
N LYS A 27 -8.89 3.32 -16.13
CA LYS A 27 -9.23 3.34 -17.57
C LYS A 27 -9.31 1.94 -18.18
N LYS A 28 -8.47 1.02 -17.70
CA LYS A 28 -8.39 -0.34 -18.23
C LYS A 28 -9.44 -1.28 -17.66
N PHE A 29 -9.67 -1.22 -16.36
CA PHE A 29 -10.51 -2.15 -15.62
C PHE A 29 -11.90 -1.59 -15.32
N GLY A 30 -12.15 -0.29 -15.58
CA GLY A 30 -13.47 0.30 -15.40
C GLY A 30 -13.97 0.18 -13.96
N ASP A 31 -15.20 -0.29 -13.80
CA ASP A 31 -15.86 -0.41 -12.50
C ASP A 31 -15.23 -1.49 -11.62
N ASP A 32 -14.78 -2.63 -12.16
CA ASP A 32 -14.01 -3.62 -11.39
C ASP A 32 -12.72 -3.03 -10.80
N GLY A 33 -12.14 -2.05 -11.50
CA GLY A 33 -10.98 -1.30 -11.03
C GLY A 33 -11.34 -0.37 -9.87
N LYS A 34 -12.50 0.29 -9.92
CA LYS A 34 -12.99 1.15 -8.83
C LYS A 34 -13.28 0.31 -7.59
N ASP A 35 -14.03 -0.77 -7.73
CA ASP A 35 -14.33 -1.69 -6.63
C ASP A 35 -13.06 -2.21 -5.94
N ALA A 36 -12.01 -2.48 -6.72
CA ALA A 36 -10.72 -2.91 -6.19
C ALA A 36 -9.98 -1.80 -5.42
N VAL A 37 -10.07 -0.54 -5.88
CA VAL A 37 -9.52 0.62 -5.16
C VAL A 37 -10.31 0.87 -3.89
N ASP A 38 -11.64 0.83 -3.98
CA ASP A 38 -12.55 1.13 -2.88
C ASP A 38 -12.41 0.11 -1.75
N LYS A 39 -12.26 -1.17 -2.12
CA LYS A 39 -11.99 -2.23 -1.16
C LYS A 39 -10.66 -2.02 -0.43
N GLU A 40 -9.61 -1.62 -1.13
CA GLU A 40 -8.28 -1.42 -0.53
C GLU A 40 -8.27 -0.19 0.38
N LEU A 41 -8.75 0.96 -0.10
CA LEU A 41 -8.83 2.19 0.71
C LEU A 41 -9.78 2.03 1.90
N GLY A 42 -10.91 1.35 1.70
CA GLY A 42 -11.84 1.04 2.78
C GLY A 42 -11.21 0.19 3.88
N GLN A 43 -10.30 -0.73 3.54
CA GLN A 43 -9.53 -1.48 4.55
C GLN A 43 -8.54 -0.61 5.32
N MET A 44 -7.95 0.39 4.67
CA MET A 44 -7.03 1.33 5.33
C MET A 44 -7.80 2.21 6.33
N LEU A 45 -8.96 2.74 5.90
CA LEU A 45 -9.86 3.54 6.73
C LEU A 45 -10.41 2.74 7.92
N LEU A 46 -10.88 1.51 7.69
CA LEU A 46 -11.43 0.64 8.74
C LEU A 46 -10.41 0.31 9.84
N ARG A 47 -9.11 0.38 9.53
CA ARG A 47 -8.02 0.03 10.44
C ARG A 47 -7.32 1.24 11.03
N ASP A 48 -7.88 2.43 10.83
CA ASP A 48 -7.30 3.70 11.29
C ASP A 48 -5.83 3.85 10.87
N CYS A 49 -5.48 3.35 9.67
CA CYS A 49 -4.12 3.39 9.14
C CYS A 49 -3.60 4.81 8.92
N PHE A 50 -4.53 5.76 8.78
CA PHE A 50 -4.27 7.10 8.29
C PHE A 50 -4.65 8.15 9.33
N THR A 51 -3.65 8.76 9.97
CA THR A 51 -3.86 9.93 10.83
C THR A 51 -3.47 11.19 10.07
N SER A 52 -4.46 11.86 9.48
CA SER A 52 -4.21 13.05 8.67
C SER A 52 -3.88 14.27 9.53
N GLU A 53 -2.83 14.97 9.14
CA GLU A 53 -2.28 16.12 9.86
C GLU A 53 -2.45 17.41 9.05
N PHE A 54 -2.65 18.54 9.72
CA PHE A 54 -2.68 19.80 9.00
C PHE A 54 -1.27 20.25 8.62
N VAL A 55 -1.11 20.75 7.40
CA VAL A 55 0.17 21.26 6.87
C VAL A 55 0.82 22.34 7.74
N LYS A 56 0.01 23.12 8.46
CA LYS A 56 0.45 24.16 9.41
C LYS A 56 1.20 23.59 10.63
N ASP A 57 0.90 22.35 11.00
CA ASP A 57 1.44 21.66 12.17
C ASP A 57 2.68 20.80 11.81
N MET A 58 3.10 20.85 10.54
CA MET A 58 4.27 20.16 10.00
C MET A 58 5.48 21.09 9.83
N THR A 59 6.68 20.57 10.03
CA THR A 59 7.93 21.29 9.70
C THR A 59 8.19 21.29 8.20
N ALA A 60 9.05 22.21 7.74
CA ALA A 60 9.46 22.24 6.34
C ALA A 60 10.27 20.99 5.93
N SER A 61 11.00 20.39 6.88
CA SER A 61 11.77 19.16 6.65
C SER A 61 10.85 17.95 6.50
N GLU A 62 9.87 17.81 7.40
CA GLU A 62 8.83 16.77 7.35
C GLU A 62 8.09 16.79 6.01
N ARG A 63 7.65 17.97 5.54
CA ARG A 63 6.98 18.10 4.23
C ARG A 63 7.87 17.74 3.04
N LYS A 64 9.17 18.03 3.13
CA LYS A 64 10.13 17.72 2.07
C LYS A 64 10.48 16.23 2.01
N LYS A 65 10.52 15.57 3.17
CA LYS A 65 10.79 14.14 3.31
C LYS A 65 9.53 13.27 3.17
N ALA A 66 8.35 13.87 3.16
CA ALA A 66 7.08 13.16 2.99
C ALA A 66 7.07 12.37 1.67
N GLN A 67 6.77 11.09 1.77
CA GLN A 67 6.87 10.16 0.66
C GLN A 67 5.54 9.93 -0.03
N SER A 68 5.58 9.74 -1.34
CA SER A 68 4.35 9.66 -2.13
C SER A 68 3.67 8.29 -1.98
N ALA A 69 2.36 8.32 -1.70
CA ALA A 69 1.52 7.15 -1.83
C ALA A 69 1.24 6.86 -3.32
N MET A 70 1.12 5.59 -3.68
CA MET A 70 0.79 5.16 -5.03
C MET A 70 -0.09 3.91 -5.03
N MET A 71 -1.23 3.99 -5.72
CA MET A 71 -2.15 2.87 -5.89
C MET A 71 -1.86 2.13 -7.20
N LEU A 72 -1.67 0.81 -7.08
CA LEU A 72 -1.38 -0.11 -8.17
C LEU A 72 -2.53 -1.11 -8.34
N LEU A 73 -2.98 -1.29 -9.59
CA LEU A 73 -4.04 -2.21 -9.96
C LEU A 73 -3.49 -3.33 -10.85
N ALA A 74 -3.85 -4.55 -10.54
CA ALA A 74 -3.46 -5.73 -11.31
C ALA A 74 -4.57 -6.79 -11.33
N GLU A 75 -4.70 -7.47 -12.45
CA GLU A 75 -5.61 -8.62 -12.57
C GLU A 75 -4.93 -9.88 -12.03
N LYS A 76 -5.57 -10.56 -11.07
CA LYS A 76 -5.11 -11.86 -10.60
C LYS A 76 -5.26 -12.90 -11.71
N GLN A 77 -4.27 -13.79 -11.83
CA GLN A 77 -4.26 -14.84 -12.85
C GLN A 77 -5.42 -15.83 -12.69
N PHE A 78 -5.73 -16.20 -11.45
CA PHE A 78 -6.84 -17.07 -11.11
C PHE A 78 -8.00 -16.24 -10.54
N GLY A 79 -9.17 -16.31 -11.19
CA GLY A 79 -10.41 -15.71 -10.70
C GLY A 79 -10.84 -14.39 -11.34
N LYS A 80 -10.14 -13.86 -12.37
CA LYS A 80 -10.47 -12.59 -13.05
C LYS A 80 -10.76 -11.41 -12.09
N THR A 81 -10.19 -11.45 -10.90
CA THR A 81 -10.42 -10.42 -9.88
C THR A 81 -9.33 -9.37 -9.98
N ILE A 82 -9.72 -8.10 -10.02
CA ILE A 82 -8.80 -6.98 -9.95
C ILE A 82 -8.38 -6.77 -8.49
N LYS A 83 -7.08 -6.63 -8.25
CA LYS A 83 -6.53 -6.32 -6.93
C LYS A 83 -5.89 -4.95 -6.97
N GLY A 84 -6.36 -4.07 -6.08
CA GLY A 84 -5.69 -2.83 -5.70
C GLY A 84 -4.63 -3.11 -4.63
N ARG A 85 -3.55 -2.34 -4.67
CA ARG A 85 -2.54 -2.26 -3.60
C ARG A 85 -2.15 -0.82 -3.44
N LEU A 86 -2.36 -0.25 -2.25
CA LEU A 86 -1.76 1.03 -1.91
C LEU A 86 -0.34 0.77 -1.43
N VAL A 87 0.62 1.46 -2.03
CA VAL A 87 2.05 1.25 -1.79
C VAL A 87 2.70 2.59 -1.49
N TYR A 88 3.61 2.56 -0.54
CA TYR A 88 4.51 3.66 -0.23
C TYR A 88 5.70 3.66 -1.20
N HIS A 89 6.04 4.81 -1.77
CA HIS A 89 7.24 4.94 -2.60
C HIS A 89 8.49 4.91 -1.69
N GLY A 90 9.11 3.74 -1.57
CA GLY A 90 10.20 3.46 -0.61
C GLY A 90 11.60 3.85 -1.10
N ASP A 91 11.75 4.99 -1.77
CA ASP A 91 13.07 5.50 -2.20
C ASP A 91 13.86 6.18 -1.07
N GLY A 92 13.32 6.20 0.16
CA GLY A 92 14.04 6.59 1.38
C GLY A 92 14.60 5.39 2.14
N GLU A 93 15.87 5.46 2.55
CA GLU A 93 16.45 4.55 3.55
C GLU A 93 15.95 4.96 4.94
N TRP A 94 14.85 4.35 5.39
CA TRP A 94 14.22 4.62 6.69
C TRP A 94 14.54 3.57 7.76
N LEU A 95 14.78 2.33 7.32
CA LEU A 95 15.13 1.19 8.17
C LEU A 95 16.53 0.71 7.82
N SER A 96 17.31 0.35 8.82
CA SER A 96 18.60 -0.29 8.58
C SER A 96 18.42 -1.66 7.93
N ARG A 97 19.48 -2.20 7.34
CA ARG A 97 19.43 -3.57 6.79
C ARG A 97 19.17 -4.59 7.89
N GLU A 98 19.66 -4.32 9.10
CA GLU A 98 19.40 -5.14 10.28
C GLU A 98 17.92 -5.08 10.69
N ASP A 99 17.29 -3.90 10.69
CA ASP A 99 15.87 -3.74 11.05
C ASP A 99 14.92 -4.32 9.98
N THR A 100 15.39 -4.39 8.73
CA THR A 100 14.64 -5.00 7.61
C THR A 100 14.82 -6.52 7.56
N ALA A 101 15.74 -7.08 8.36
CA ALA A 101 16.00 -8.51 8.38
C ALA A 101 14.87 -9.24 9.12
N SER A 102 13.98 -9.89 8.37
CA SER A 102 13.08 -10.88 8.97
C SER A 102 13.92 -12.10 9.37
N PRO A 103 13.74 -12.66 10.58
CA PRO A 103 14.27 -13.99 10.86
C PRO A 103 13.66 -14.94 9.84
N THR A 104 14.50 -15.69 9.13
CA THR A 104 14.03 -16.76 8.24
C THR A 104 13.25 -17.74 9.09
N SER A 105 11.92 -17.70 9.00
CA SER A 105 11.06 -18.46 9.89
C SER A 105 11.32 -19.96 9.70
N LEU A 106 11.77 -20.63 10.76
CA LEU A 106 11.88 -22.10 10.85
C LEU A 106 10.54 -22.82 10.58
N HIS A 107 9.44 -22.06 10.55
CA HIS A 107 8.05 -22.53 10.53
C HIS A 107 7.65 -23.13 9.18
N THR A 108 8.29 -22.76 8.08
CA THR A 108 8.01 -23.40 6.78
C THR A 108 8.44 -24.86 6.75
N THR A 109 9.43 -25.24 7.55
CA THR A 109 9.92 -26.62 7.63
C THR A 109 8.94 -27.51 8.39
N THR A 110 8.29 -27.01 9.44
CA THR A 110 7.30 -27.79 10.21
C THR A 110 6.04 -28.04 9.38
N CYS A 111 5.59 -27.05 8.58
CA CYS A 111 4.45 -27.24 7.67
C CYS A 111 4.66 -28.42 6.69
N ALA A 112 5.89 -28.62 6.20
CA ALA A 112 6.20 -29.74 5.31
C ALA A 112 6.15 -31.10 6.04
N ILE A 113 6.60 -31.14 7.31
CA ILE A 113 6.54 -32.34 8.15
C ILE A 113 5.08 -32.66 8.51
N ASP A 114 4.30 -31.67 8.93
CA ASP A 114 2.90 -31.84 9.28
C ASP A 114 2.07 -32.35 8.09
N ALA A 115 2.37 -31.86 6.89
CA ALA A 115 1.77 -32.36 5.65
C ALA A 115 2.20 -33.81 5.31
N HIS A 116 3.47 -34.15 5.53
CA HIS A 116 3.97 -35.51 5.30
C HIS A 116 3.36 -36.53 6.28
N GLU A 117 3.21 -36.14 7.54
CA GLU A 117 2.64 -36.97 8.60
C GLU A 117 1.10 -36.97 8.61
N GLY A 118 0.45 -36.17 7.75
CA GLY A 118 -1.01 -36.09 7.67
C GLY A 118 -1.66 -35.52 8.93
N ARG A 119 -0.99 -34.60 9.61
CA ARG A 119 -1.53 -33.93 10.80
C ARG A 119 -2.65 -32.97 10.40
N ASP A 120 -3.59 -32.75 11.31
CA ASP A 120 -4.65 -31.78 11.11
C ASP A 120 -4.09 -30.36 11.25
N ILE A 121 -4.24 -29.53 10.21
CA ILE A 121 -3.66 -28.19 10.12
C ILE A 121 -4.75 -27.22 9.65
N MET A 122 -4.88 -26.10 10.35
CA MET A 122 -5.67 -24.95 9.91
C MET A 122 -4.73 -23.84 9.44
N THR A 123 -4.97 -23.31 8.24
CA THR A 123 -4.27 -22.11 7.74
C THR A 123 -5.25 -20.94 7.64
N VAL A 124 -4.79 -19.75 7.97
CA VAL A 124 -5.56 -18.50 7.87
C VAL A 124 -4.69 -17.41 7.28
N ASP A 125 -5.19 -16.71 6.27
CA ASP A 125 -4.57 -15.51 5.73
C ASP A 125 -5.11 -14.29 6.49
N VAL A 126 -4.20 -13.47 7.04
CA VAL A 126 -4.58 -12.21 7.68
C VAL A 126 -4.44 -11.10 6.65
N PRO A 127 -5.56 -10.55 6.13
CA PRO A 127 -5.48 -9.53 5.09
C PRO A 127 -4.75 -8.30 5.62
N ASN A 128 -3.90 -7.69 4.79
CA ASN A 128 -3.18 -6.44 5.06
C ASN A 128 -2.52 -6.36 6.45
N ALA A 129 -1.93 -7.47 6.94
CA ALA A 129 -1.28 -7.54 8.26
C ALA A 129 -0.20 -6.46 8.47
N PHE A 130 0.44 -6.00 7.39
CA PHE A 130 1.49 -4.97 7.43
C PHE A 130 1.00 -3.62 7.99
N ILE A 131 -0.26 -3.25 7.74
CA ILE A 131 -0.85 -1.97 8.18
C ILE A 131 -0.90 -1.85 9.71
N GLN A 132 -0.99 -2.98 10.41
CA GLN A 132 -1.14 -3.00 11.87
C GLN A 132 0.21 -2.95 12.61
N THR A 133 1.31 -2.75 11.88
CA THR A 133 2.63 -2.66 12.48
C THR A 133 2.80 -1.27 13.09
N TYR A 134 3.17 -1.22 14.36
CA TYR A 134 3.43 0.04 15.05
C TYR A 134 4.63 0.76 14.42
N MET A 135 4.42 2.01 14.01
CA MET A 135 5.50 2.91 13.63
C MET A 135 6.11 3.52 14.90
N PRO A 136 7.44 3.47 15.10
CA PRO A 136 8.06 4.10 16.26
C PRO A 136 7.81 5.61 16.26
N GLU A 137 7.45 6.14 17.43
CA GLU A 137 7.34 7.59 17.63
C GLU A 137 8.69 8.27 17.36
N ALA A 138 8.66 9.37 16.63
CA ALA A 138 9.83 10.19 16.40
C ALA A 138 10.34 10.75 17.73
N LYS A 139 11.64 10.64 18.00
CA LYS A 139 12.24 11.23 19.20
C LYS A 139 12.24 12.76 19.10
N GLU A 140 12.34 13.42 20.25
CA GLU A 140 12.43 14.89 20.29
C GLU A 140 13.60 15.39 19.43
N GLY A 141 13.29 16.15 18.39
CA GLY A 141 14.26 16.67 17.41
C GLY A 141 14.41 15.85 16.11
N GLU A 142 13.73 14.70 15.99
CA GLU A 142 13.66 13.92 14.75
C GLU A 142 12.39 14.29 13.94
N ASP A 143 12.47 14.20 12.61
CA ASP A 143 11.31 14.43 11.75
C ASP A 143 10.35 13.25 11.80
N ARG A 144 9.05 13.52 11.94
CA ARG A 144 8.02 12.49 11.78
C ARG A 144 7.91 12.06 10.32
N ILE A 145 7.53 10.79 10.12
CA ILE A 145 7.36 10.22 8.78
C ILE A 145 5.93 10.49 8.33
N TYR A 146 5.82 11.16 7.18
CA TYR A 146 4.54 11.42 6.55
C TYR A 146 4.46 10.73 5.20
N MET A 147 3.29 10.20 4.93
CA MET A 147 2.84 9.81 3.61
C MET A 147 2.08 10.97 2.96
N LYS A 148 2.30 11.14 1.66
CA LYS A 148 1.72 12.17 0.82
C LYS A 148 0.79 11.54 -0.20
N ILE A 149 -0.51 11.70 0.02
CA ILE A 149 -1.56 11.21 -0.89
C ILE A 149 -1.87 12.33 -1.87
N THR A 150 -1.84 12.03 -3.17
CA THR A 150 -2.02 13.05 -4.22
C THR A 150 -2.95 12.61 -5.34
N GLY A 151 -3.51 13.61 -6.05
CA GLY A 151 -4.26 13.39 -7.28
C GLY A 151 -5.59 12.69 -7.04
N MET A 152 -5.95 11.74 -7.91
CA MET A 152 -7.26 11.08 -7.90
C MET A 152 -7.56 10.32 -6.60
N MET A 153 -6.52 9.83 -5.92
CA MET A 153 -6.69 9.15 -4.63
C MET A 153 -7.26 10.07 -3.56
N VAL A 154 -6.92 11.36 -3.58
CA VAL A 154 -7.48 12.34 -2.64
C VAL A 154 -8.99 12.47 -2.83
N GLN A 155 -9.45 12.52 -4.09
CA GLN A 155 -10.88 12.61 -4.37
C GLN A 155 -11.63 11.36 -3.90
N ILE A 156 -11.13 10.16 -4.21
CA ILE A 156 -11.74 8.89 -3.80
C ILE A 156 -11.79 8.79 -2.26
N LEU A 157 -10.72 9.21 -1.58
CA LEU A 157 -10.66 9.22 -0.12
C LEU A 157 -11.72 10.15 0.50
N ILE A 158 -11.90 11.35 -0.06
CA ILE A 158 -12.93 12.31 0.40
C ILE A 158 -14.34 11.76 0.16
N ASP A 159 -14.56 11.11 -0.98
CA ASP A 159 -15.86 10.53 -1.33
C ASP A 159 -16.25 9.40 -0.35
N MET A 160 -15.27 8.67 0.17
CA MET A 160 -15.47 7.64 1.21
C MET A 160 -15.60 8.22 2.62
N ALA A 161 -14.75 9.20 2.95
CA ALA A 161 -14.64 9.78 4.28
C ALA A 161 -14.54 11.31 4.18
N LEU A 162 -15.70 11.97 4.25
CA LEU A 162 -15.82 13.43 4.07
C LEU A 162 -15.00 14.25 5.07
N GLU A 163 -14.65 13.68 6.22
CA GLU A 163 -13.82 14.33 7.23
C GLU A 163 -12.41 14.67 6.74
N TYR A 164 -11.89 13.93 5.76
CA TYR A 164 -10.57 14.18 5.18
C TYR A 164 -10.50 15.49 4.39
N ARG A 165 -11.67 16.02 3.98
CA ARG A 165 -11.78 17.27 3.21
C ARG A 165 -11.10 18.47 3.88
N LYS A 166 -11.05 18.51 5.22
CA LYS A 166 -10.42 19.61 5.97
C LYS A 166 -8.90 19.60 5.91
N TYR A 167 -8.28 18.46 5.59
CA TYR A 167 -6.82 18.30 5.48
C TYR A 167 -6.30 18.52 4.05
N VAL A 168 -7.19 18.72 3.08
CA VAL A 168 -6.82 18.90 1.68
C VAL A 168 -6.13 20.24 1.50
N VAL A 169 -4.92 20.20 0.95
CA VAL A 169 -4.19 21.40 0.50
C VAL A 169 -3.95 21.36 -1.00
N LEU A 170 -3.78 22.54 -1.59
CA LEU A 170 -3.38 22.69 -2.98
C LEU A 170 -1.88 22.99 -3.06
N GLU A 171 -1.12 22.07 -3.66
CA GLU A 171 0.29 22.25 -3.95
C GLU A 171 0.53 22.14 -5.45
N ASN A 172 1.11 23.18 -6.06
CA ASN A 172 1.38 23.23 -7.50
C ASN A 172 0.16 22.83 -8.36
N GLY A 173 -1.04 23.25 -7.94
CA GLY A 173 -2.30 22.97 -8.62
C GLY A 173 -2.84 21.55 -8.43
N LYS A 174 -2.26 20.73 -7.54
CA LYS A 174 -2.72 19.39 -7.20
C LYS A 174 -3.25 19.34 -5.77
N GLN A 175 -4.34 18.59 -5.57
CA GLN A 175 -4.82 18.26 -4.23
C GLN A 175 -3.89 17.25 -3.57
N VAL A 176 -3.58 17.51 -2.30
CA VAL A 176 -2.67 16.74 -1.46
C VAL A 176 -3.25 16.59 -0.07
N ILE A 177 -3.09 15.41 0.52
CA ILE A 177 -3.28 15.13 1.94
C ILE A 177 -1.96 14.59 2.50
N TYR A 178 -1.58 15.07 3.68
CA TYR A 178 -0.45 14.55 4.44
C TYR A 178 -0.97 13.72 5.60
N ASP A 179 -0.37 12.55 5.75
CA ASP A 179 -0.89 11.52 6.61
C ASP A 179 0.24 10.83 7.36
N MET A 180 0.08 10.65 8.66
CA MET A 180 1.02 9.93 9.50
C MET A 180 0.57 8.46 9.55
N GLY A 181 1.50 7.57 9.27
CA GLY A 181 1.31 6.12 9.36
C GLY A 181 2.04 5.50 10.54
#